data_AF-A0A3M7QRM9-F1
#
_entry.id   AF-A0A3M7QRM9-F1
#
_cell.length_a   1.000
_cell.length_b   1.000
_cell.length_c   1.000
_cell.angle_alpha   90.00
_cell.angle_beta   90.00
_cell.angle_gamma   90.00
#
_symmetry.space_group_name_H-M   'P 1'
#
loop_
_entity.id
_entity.type
_entity.pdbx_description
1 polymer ?
#
loop_
_entity_poly.entity_id
_entity_poly.type
_entity_poly.pdbx_seq_one_letter_code
_entity_poly.pdbx_strand_id
1 'polypeptide(L)'
;MLLCIVNYVNQNNQNGNAFGFKLNFLNKLGEIKTNERGLSLLHCLIMMIKDNHPELMKLPEELESVKNMAVFNITDLSNEILNLESKMKKINELMNKMKTDRLNFEKNRKFFEFMAKFYEDNKKRIESTRNDYNEALKKYDEVSKYFGESGSLSNFNDFFLMWSSFIKTFSNVRDDLEKKSIKESKNKFTTVSNKDSRRTSITKRINQRNDSELNLVLNNLGNDSDFNRFCSEIQSGEIFTRNKTIRRDVRNRTKSYNLSKGANSRSRSPSVV
;
A
#
# COMPACT_ATOMS: atom_id res chain seq x y z
N MET A 1 -11.90 14.93 -2.43
CA MET A 1 -10.43 14.88 -2.57
C MET A 1 -9.98 14.59 -4.01
N LEU A 2 -10.30 13.43 -4.61
CA LEU A 2 -9.81 13.07 -5.95
C LEU A 2 -10.18 14.09 -7.04
N LEU A 3 -11.43 14.57 -7.08
CA LEU A 3 -11.87 15.60 -8.05
C LEU A 3 -11.01 16.88 -7.96
N CYS A 4 -10.69 17.33 -6.74
CA CYS A 4 -9.84 18.49 -6.52
C CYS A 4 -8.43 18.27 -7.07
N ILE A 5 -7.86 17.09 -6.85
CA ILE A 5 -6.53 16.73 -7.37
C ILE A 5 -6.56 16.70 -8.90
N VAL A 6 -7.57 16.07 -9.50
CA VAL A 6 -7.70 15.98 -10.96
C VAL A 6 -7.90 17.36 -11.58
N ASN A 7 -8.75 18.20 -11.01
CA ASN A 7 -8.94 19.58 -11.47
C ASN A 7 -7.66 20.40 -11.33
N TYR A 8 -6.94 20.28 -10.20
CA TYR A 8 -5.66 20.95 -9.98
C TYR A 8 -4.62 20.56 -11.03
N VAL A 9 -4.44 19.26 -11.28
CA VAL A 9 -3.50 18.74 -12.28
C VAL A 9 -3.89 19.18 -13.70
N ASN A 10 -5.19 19.36 -13.97
CA ASN A 10 -5.70 19.71 -15.30
C ASN A 10 -6.06 21.19 -15.47
N GLN A 11 -5.67 22.10 -14.58
CA GLN A 11 -6.10 23.52 -14.59
C GLN A 11 -5.94 24.22 -15.95
N ASN A 12 -4.96 23.80 -16.77
CA ASN A 12 -4.66 24.39 -18.08
C ASN A 12 -5.26 23.62 -19.27
N ASN A 13 -6.01 22.54 -19.02
CA ASN A 13 -6.65 21.70 -20.04
C ASN A 13 -8.18 21.82 -19.94
N GLN A 14 -8.91 21.37 -20.98
CA GLN A 14 -10.39 21.35 -20.98
C GLN A 14 -11.00 20.59 -19.79
N ASN A 15 -10.22 19.73 -19.13
CA ASN A 15 -10.63 18.93 -17.97
C ASN A 15 -10.33 19.57 -16.60
N GLY A 16 -9.86 20.83 -16.56
CA GLY A 16 -9.44 21.52 -15.33
C GLY A 16 -10.57 22.04 -14.43
N ASN A 17 -11.80 22.06 -14.92
CA ASN A 17 -12.97 22.57 -14.20
C ASN A 17 -14.14 21.57 -14.24
N ALA A 18 -13.84 20.29 -14.02
CA ALA A 18 -14.85 19.24 -14.02
C ALA A 18 -15.67 19.26 -12.73
N PHE A 19 -16.98 19.04 -12.86
CA PHE A 19 -17.89 18.82 -11.71
C PHE A 19 -17.88 17.36 -11.22
N GLY A 20 -17.36 16.44 -12.03
CA GLY A 20 -17.30 15.01 -11.72
C GLY A 20 -16.52 14.24 -12.80
N PHE A 21 -16.34 12.95 -12.57
CA PHE A 21 -15.72 12.03 -13.52
C PHE A 21 -16.50 10.71 -13.55
N LYS A 22 -16.41 9.99 -14.67
CA LYS A 22 -17.02 8.66 -14.80
C LYS A 22 -16.34 7.65 -13.88
N LEU A 23 -17.12 6.72 -13.32
CA LEU A 23 -16.63 5.82 -12.27
C LEU A 23 -15.41 4.99 -12.73
N ASN A 24 -15.40 4.57 -14.00
CA ASN A 24 -14.27 3.83 -14.60
C ASN A 24 -12.93 4.58 -14.54
N PHE A 25 -12.93 5.90 -14.34
CA PHE A 25 -11.70 6.68 -14.12
C PHE A 25 -10.91 6.21 -12.89
N LEU A 26 -11.58 5.66 -11.87
CA LEU A 26 -10.91 5.11 -10.69
C LEU A 26 -9.86 4.04 -11.05
N ASN A 27 -10.16 3.20 -12.05
CA ASN A 27 -9.23 2.16 -12.51
C ASN A 27 -8.02 2.74 -13.24
N LYS A 28 -8.14 3.94 -13.82
CA LYS A 28 -7.04 4.62 -14.54
C LYS A 28 -6.02 5.27 -13.61
N LEU A 29 -6.35 5.47 -12.34
CA LEU A 29 -5.44 6.13 -11.37
C LEU A 29 -4.12 5.38 -11.17
N GLY A 30 -4.12 4.05 -11.33
CA GLY A 30 -2.91 3.23 -11.26
C GLY A 30 -1.97 3.43 -12.46
N GLU A 31 -2.52 3.82 -13.60
CA GLU A 31 -1.81 3.95 -14.88
C GLU A 31 -1.14 5.33 -15.01
N ILE A 32 -1.77 6.37 -14.46
CA ILE A 32 -1.26 7.75 -14.52
C ILE A 32 0.00 7.85 -13.65
N LYS A 33 1.18 7.86 -14.27
CA LYS A 33 2.46 8.00 -13.57
C LYS A 33 2.73 9.44 -13.17
N THR A 34 3.44 9.60 -12.06
CA THR A 34 3.97 10.90 -11.63
C THR A 34 5.38 11.11 -12.17
N ASN A 35 5.96 12.29 -11.92
CA ASN A 35 7.36 12.57 -12.24
C ASN A 35 8.33 11.72 -11.40
N GLU A 36 7.88 11.21 -10.25
CA GLU A 36 8.67 10.30 -9.42
C GLU A 36 8.62 8.87 -9.95
N ARG A 37 9.81 8.26 -10.10
CA ARG A 37 9.94 6.91 -10.65
C ARG A 37 9.21 5.89 -9.77
N GLY A 38 8.24 5.20 -10.37
CA GLY A 38 7.53 4.10 -9.71
C GLY A 38 6.35 4.53 -8.83
N LEU A 39 5.91 5.80 -8.90
CA LEU A 39 4.69 6.28 -8.27
C LEU A 39 3.63 6.66 -9.32
N SER A 40 2.38 6.29 -9.05
CA SER A 40 1.21 6.70 -9.82
C SER A 40 0.32 7.66 -9.03
N LEU A 41 -0.67 8.26 -9.70
CA LEU A 41 -1.65 9.13 -9.06
C LEU A 41 -2.38 8.42 -7.92
N LEU A 42 -2.66 7.11 -8.06
CA LEU A 42 -3.23 6.30 -6.98
C LEU A 42 -2.29 6.20 -5.75
N HIS A 43 -0.97 6.12 -5.96
CA HIS A 43 -0.01 6.13 -4.84
C HIS A 43 -0.10 7.46 -4.08
N CYS A 44 -0.06 8.58 -4.79
CA CYS A 44 -0.18 9.90 -4.18
C CYS A 44 -1.52 10.07 -3.46
N LEU A 45 -2.62 9.59 -4.06
CA LEU A 45 -3.94 9.62 -3.44
C LEU A 45 -3.95 8.85 -2.11
N ILE A 46 -3.41 7.63 -2.09
CA ILE A 46 -3.37 6.80 -0.87
C ILE A 46 -2.46 7.42 0.20
N MET A 47 -1.35 8.02 -0.18
CA MET A 47 -0.50 8.77 0.77
C MET A 47 -1.26 9.95 1.39
N MET A 48 -1.99 10.72 0.58
CA MET A 48 -2.83 11.82 1.08
C MET A 48 -3.98 11.32 1.96
N ILE A 49 -4.60 10.18 1.62
CA ILE A 49 -5.62 9.53 2.45
C ILE A 49 -5.03 9.17 3.81
N LYS A 50 -3.85 8.55 3.84
CA LYS A 50 -3.22 8.13 5.09
C LYS A 50 -2.99 9.31 6.05
N ASP A 51 -2.62 10.47 5.52
CA ASP A 51 -2.29 11.64 6.33
C ASP A 51 -3.52 12.47 6.74
N ASN A 52 -4.55 12.56 5.88
CA ASN A 52 -5.69 13.46 6.09
C ASN A 52 -7.01 12.74 6.43
N HIS A 53 -7.16 11.49 6.00
CA HIS A 53 -8.40 10.70 6.07
C HIS A 53 -8.10 9.20 6.35
N PRO A 54 -7.41 8.87 7.46
CA PRO A 54 -6.94 7.51 7.73
C PRO A 54 -8.08 6.48 7.83
N GLU A 55 -9.32 6.91 8.10
CA GLU A 55 -10.51 6.07 8.07
C GLU A 55 -10.72 5.39 6.71
N LEU A 56 -10.41 6.07 5.61
CA LEU A 56 -10.59 5.54 4.25
C LEU A 56 -9.55 4.48 3.88
N MET A 57 -8.54 4.24 4.73
CA MET A 57 -7.58 3.14 4.53
C MET A 57 -8.24 1.76 4.66
N LYS A 58 -9.41 1.69 5.32
CA LYS A 58 -10.22 0.48 5.53
C LYS A 58 -11.24 0.22 4.41
N LEU A 59 -11.21 1.02 3.34
CA LEU A 59 -12.14 0.89 2.22
C LEU A 59 -12.17 -0.53 1.61
N PRO A 60 -11.04 -1.24 1.44
CA PRO A 60 -11.08 -2.62 0.94
C PRO A 60 -11.87 -3.58 1.81
N GLU A 61 -11.79 -3.42 3.14
CA GLU A 61 -12.48 -4.24 4.12
C GLU A 61 -13.99 -3.91 4.17
N GLU A 62 -14.35 -2.63 4.09
CA GLU A 62 -15.76 -2.19 4.08
C GLU A 62 -16.52 -2.64 2.82
N LEU A 63 -15.79 -2.81 1.70
CA LEU A 63 -16.36 -3.18 0.41
C LEU A 63 -16.04 -4.62 -0.02
N GLU A 64 -15.72 -5.52 0.92
CA GLU A 64 -15.34 -6.91 0.61
C GLU A 64 -16.41 -7.65 -0.23
N SER A 65 -17.69 -7.42 0.09
CA SER A 65 -18.84 -8.02 -0.61
C SER A 65 -18.93 -7.67 -2.10
N VAL A 66 -18.34 -6.54 -2.52
CA VAL A 66 -18.33 -6.10 -3.94
C VAL A 66 -17.68 -7.14 -4.82
N LYS A 67 -16.60 -7.79 -4.35
CA LYS A 67 -15.88 -8.81 -5.10
C LYS A 67 -16.79 -10.00 -5.43
N ASN A 68 -17.65 -10.39 -4.48
CA ASN A 68 -18.58 -11.50 -4.66
C ASN A 68 -19.70 -11.10 -5.65
N MET A 69 -20.18 -9.86 -5.57
CA MET A 69 -21.20 -9.35 -6.50
C MET A 69 -20.68 -9.22 -7.94
N ALA A 70 -19.40 -8.92 -8.15
CA ALA A 70 -18.82 -8.78 -9.48
C ALA A 70 -18.86 -10.06 -10.34
N VAL A 71 -18.92 -11.23 -9.69
CA VAL A 71 -19.01 -12.54 -10.36
C VAL A 71 -20.41 -13.17 -10.25
N PHE A 72 -21.31 -12.54 -9.52
CA PHE A 72 -22.65 -13.04 -9.27
C PHE A 72 -23.55 -12.81 -10.49
N ASN A 73 -24.39 -13.78 -10.84
CA ASN A 73 -25.40 -13.59 -11.87
C ASN A 73 -26.76 -13.28 -11.24
N ILE A 74 -27.12 -12.00 -11.25
CA ILE A 74 -28.39 -11.53 -10.70
C ILE A 74 -29.60 -12.07 -11.47
N THR A 75 -29.45 -12.37 -12.75
CA THR A 75 -30.55 -12.88 -13.58
C THR A 75 -30.85 -14.36 -13.28
N ASP A 76 -29.83 -15.15 -13.00
CA ASP A 76 -30.00 -16.55 -12.57
C ASP A 76 -30.77 -16.64 -11.26
N LEU A 77 -30.47 -15.76 -10.29
CA LEU A 77 -31.23 -15.69 -9.04
C LEU A 77 -32.72 -15.38 -9.28
N SER A 78 -33.03 -14.46 -10.20
CA SER A 78 -34.42 -14.19 -10.57
C SER A 78 -35.10 -15.44 -11.15
N ASN A 79 -34.40 -16.19 -12.01
CA ASN A 79 -34.92 -17.41 -12.61
C ASN A 79 -35.15 -18.50 -11.58
N GLU A 80 -34.26 -18.64 -10.59
CA GLU A 80 -34.42 -19.58 -9.48
C GLU A 80 -35.63 -19.25 -8.61
N ILE A 81 -35.83 -17.97 -8.26
CA ILE A 81 -37.01 -17.54 -7.51
C ILE A 81 -38.30 -17.85 -8.28
N LEU A 82 -38.35 -17.51 -9.58
CA LEU A 82 -39.50 -17.82 -10.44
C LEU A 82 -39.77 -19.33 -10.55
N ASN A 83 -38.72 -20.14 -10.62
CA ASN A 83 -38.84 -21.60 -10.63
C ASN A 83 -39.43 -22.13 -9.31
N LEU A 84 -39.00 -21.60 -8.17
CA LEU A 84 -39.56 -21.95 -6.86
C LEU A 84 -41.04 -21.55 -6.76
N GLU A 85 -41.40 -20.34 -7.19
CA GLU A 85 -42.80 -19.89 -7.25
C GLU A 85 -43.66 -20.81 -8.12
N SER A 86 -43.16 -21.20 -9.30
CA SER A 86 -43.85 -22.12 -10.21
C SER A 86 -44.06 -23.51 -9.60
N LYS A 87 -43.03 -24.07 -8.96
CA LYS A 87 -43.13 -25.35 -8.25
C LYS A 87 -44.14 -25.28 -7.10
N MET A 88 -44.14 -24.18 -6.34
CA MET A 88 -45.12 -23.96 -5.27
C MET A 88 -46.55 -23.88 -5.80
N LYS A 89 -46.79 -23.16 -6.91
CA LYS A 89 -48.10 -23.13 -7.56
C LYS A 89 -48.58 -24.52 -7.95
N LYS A 90 -47.71 -25.34 -8.56
CA LYS A 90 -48.03 -26.74 -8.91
C LYS A 90 -48.38 -27.59 -7.68
N ILE A 91 -47.66 -27.43 -6.57
CA ILE A 91 -47.99 -28.13 -5.31
C ILE A 91 -49.39 -27.74 -4.83
N ASN A 92 -49.74 -26.45 -4.85
CA ASN A 92 -51.06 -25.98 -4.45
C ASN A 92 -52.18 -26.56 -5.34
N GLU A 93 -51.97 -26.56 -6.66
CA GLU A 93 -52.91 -27.15 -7.62
C GLU A 93 -53.13 -28.64 -7.37
N LEU A 94 -52.05 -29.40 -7.14
CA LEU A 94 -52.13 -30.83 -6.82
C LEU A 94 -52.85 -31.07 -5.50
N MET A 95 -52.55 -30.29 -4.46
CA MET A 95 -53.26 -30.38 -3.18
C MET A 95 -54.76 -30.13 -3.35
N ASN A 96 -55.15 -29.12 -4.13
CA ASN A 96 -56.56 -28.80 -4.36
C ASN A 96 -57.27 -29.90 -5.15
N LYS A 97 -56.63 -30.47 -6.17
CA LYS A 97 -57.16 -31.62 -6.93
C LYS A 97 -57.31 -32.88 -6.08
N MET A 98 -56.39 -33.15 -5.16
CA MET A 98 -56.51 -34.33 -4.29
C MET A 98 -57.57 -34.13 -3.19
N LYS A 99 -57.81 -32.89 -2.75
CA LYS A 99 -58.88 -32.55 -1.78
C LYS A 99 -60.30 -32.76 -2.32
N THR A 100 -60.51 -32.67 -3.64
CA THR A 100 -61.84 -32.88 -4.22
C THR A 100 -62.32 -34.33 -4.11
N ASP A 101 -61.43 -35.29 -3.93
CA ASP A 101 -61.77 -36.67 -3.59
C ASP A 101 -61.88 -36.84 -2.07
N ARG A 102 -63.11 -36.81 -1.54
CA ARG A 102 -63.38 -36.89 -0.10
C ARG A 102 -62.82 -38.16 0.55
N LEU A 103 -62.88 -39.31 -0.11
CA LEU A 103 -62.41 -40.58 0.47
C LEU A 103 -60.89 -40.61 0.57
N ASN A 104 -60.20 -40.03 -0.42
CA ASN A 104 -58.76 -39.88 -0.40
C ASN A 104 -58.31 -38.84 0.65
N PHE A 105 -59.03 -37.72 0.76
CA PHE A 105 -58.75 -36.68 1.75
C PHE A 105 -58.83 -37.20 3.19
N GLU A 106 -59.91 -37.90 3.55
CA GLU A 106 -60.09 -38.45 4.91
C GLU A 106 -59.02 -39.49 5.24
N LYS A 107 -58.68 -40.38 4.30
CA LYS A 107 -57.62 -41.40 4.49
C LYS A 107 -56.24 -40.77 4.70
N ASN A 108 -55.96 -39.63 4.07
CA ASN A 108 -54.64 -38.97 4.07
C ASN A 108 -54.62 -37.63 4.82
N ARG A 109 -55.55 -37.39 5.75
CA ARG A 109 -55.72 -36.11 6.43
C ARG A 109 -54.43 -35.52 7.03
N LYS A 110 -53.62 -36.35 7.72
CA LYS A 110 -52.32 -35.92 8.29
C LYS A 110 -51.34 -35.41 7.25
N PHE A 111 -51.33 -36.02 6.06
CA PHE A 111 -50.50 -35.56 4.94
C PHE A 111 -50.96 -34.18 4.45
N PHE A 112 -52.27 -33.95 4.32
CA PHE A 112 -52.79 -32.65 3.92
C PHE A 112 -52.53 -31.55 4.94
N GLU A 113 -52.64 -31.84 6.24
CA GLU A 113 -52.32 -30.90 7.31
C GLU A 113 -50.83 -30.52 7.27
N PHE A 114 -49.94 -31.51 7.11
CA PHE A 114 -48.51 -31.28 6.94
C PHE A 114 -48.20 -30.45 5.68
N MET A 115 -48.77 -30.85 4.53
CA MET A 115 -48.52 -30.18 3.25
C MET A 115 -49.09 -28.76 3.20
N ALA A 116 -50.22 -28.50 3.87
CA ALA A 116 -50.76 -27.15 4.01
C ALA A 116 -49.82 -26.24 4.80
N LYS A 117 -49.26 -26.74 5.92
CA LYS A 117 -48.26 -26.00 6.69
C LYS A 117 -46.97 -25.79 5.90
N PHE A 118 -46.45 -26.85 5.28
CA PHE A 118 -45.30 -26.77 4.39
C PHE A 118 -45.52 -25.73 3.29
N TYR A 119 -46.70 -25.69 2.69
CA TYR A 119 -47.02 -24.75 1.64
C TYR A 119 -46.98 -23.31 2.12
N GLU A 120 -47.67 -23.00 3.21
CA GLU A 120 -47.71 -21.65 3.77
C GLU A 120 -46.34 -21.16 4.24
N ASP A 121 -45.57 -22.01 4.92
CA ASP A 121 -44.24 -21.65 5.42
C ASP A 121 -43.28 -21.34 4.25
N ASN A 122 -43.28 -22.16 3.20
CA ASN A 122 -42.41 -21.95 2.04
C ASN A 122 -42.88 -20.82 1.14
N LYS A 123 -44.19 -20.63 0.98
CA LYS A 123 -44.76 -19.50 0.23
C LYS A 123 -44.29 -18.17 0.83
N LYS A 124 -44.39 -18.03 2.16
CA LYS A 124 -43.91 -16.83 2.87
C LYS A 124 -42.42 -16.61 2.70
N ARG A 125 -41.61 -17.67 2.77
CA ARG A 125 -40.15 -17.59 2.56
C ARG A 125 -39.81 -17.11 1.15
N ILE A 126 -40.43 -17.69 0.13
CA ILE A 126 -40.21 -17.31 -1.28
C ILE A 126 -40.64 -15.86 -1.52
N GLU A 127 -41.79 -15.45 -0.97
CA GLU A 127 -42.26 -14.06 -1.05
C GLU A 127 -41.28 -13.08 -0.39
N SER A 128 -40.77 -13.42 0.80
CA SER A 128 -39.71 -12.65 1.47
C SER A 128 -38.47 -12.53 0.60
N THR A 129 -37.97 -13.64 0.05
CA THR A 129 -36.79 -13.64 -0.83
C THR A 129 -37.02 -12.82 -2.10
N ARG A 130 -38.22 -12.85 -2.67
CA ARG A 130 -38.60 -12.02 -3.82
C ARG A 130 -38.59 -10.53 -3.48
N ASN A 131 -39.06 -10.17 -2.29
CA ASN A 131 -39.03 -8.80 -1.80
C ASN A 131 -37.59 -8.31 -1.58
N ASP A 132 -36.74 -9.12 -0.94
CA ASP A 132 -35.32 -8.81 -0.74
C ASP A 132 -34.59 -8.62 -2.07
N TYR A 133 -34.86 -9.48 -3.05
CA TYR A 133 -34.33 -9.36 -4.41
C TYR A 133 -34.72 -8.01 -5.05
N ASN A 134 -36.00 -7.65 -4.98
CA ASN A 134 -36.49 -6.40 -5.56
C ASN A 134 -35.91 -5.16 -4.84
N GLU A 135 -35.78 -5.21 -3.51
CA GLU A 135 -35.16 -4.14 -2.74
C GLU A 135 -33.67 -3.99 -3.09
N ALA A 136 -32.94 -5.10 -3.24
CA ALA A 136 -31.55 -5.08 -3.67
C ALA A 136 -31.38 -4.43 -5.05
N LEU A 137 -32.27 -4.75 -6.00
CA LEU A 137 -32.26 -4.12 -7.32
C LEU A 137 -32.55 -2.62 -7.26
N LYS A 138 -33.49 -2.21 -6.41
CA LYS A 138 -33.81 -0.79 -6.21
C LYS A 138 -32.61 -0.03 -5.63
N LYS A 139 -31.95 -0.58 -4.60
CA LYS A 139 -30.72 0.00 -4.03
C LYS A 139 -29.60 0.07 -5.05
N TYR A 140 -29.42 -0.97 -5.87
CA TYR A 140 -28.45 -0.96 -6.96
C TYR A 140 -28.73 0.18 -7.96
N ASP A 141 -29.99 0.37 -8.38
CA ASP A 141 -30.36 1.47 -9.29
C ASP A 141 -30.10 2.85 -8.68
N GLU A 142 -30.48 3.04 -7.40
CA GLU A 142 -30.23 4.28 -6.65
C GLU A 142 -28.73 4.59 -6.55
N VAL A 143 -27.91 3.61 -6.16
CA VAL A 143 -26.46 3.76 -6.05
C VAL A 143 -25.82 4.00 -7.41
N SER A 144 -26.24 3.29 -8.46
CA SER A 144 -25.71 3.48 -9.81
C SER A 144 -25.97 4.90 -10.30
N LYS A 145 -27.19 5.41 -10.10
CA LYS A 145 -27.57 6.79 -10.44
C LYS A 145 -26.82 7.81 -9.62
N TYR A 146 -26.59 7.55 -8.33
CA TYR A 146 -25.79 8.41 -7.47
C TYR A 146 -24.36 8.62 -8.02
N PHE A 147 -23.76 7.57 -8.59
CA PHE A 147 -22.45 7.65 -9.26
C PHE A 147 -22.52 8.12 -10.73
N GLY A 148 -23.70 8.49 -11.25
CA GLY A 148 -23.86 8.93 -12.63
C GLY A 148 -23.72 7.82 -13.68
N GLU A 149 -23.98 6.57 -13.28
CA GLU A 149 -24.02 5.38 -14.13
C GLU A 149 -25.47 4.91 -14.36
N SER A 150 -25.66 4.01 -15.33
CA SER A 150 -26.99 3.41 -15.61
C SER A 150 -27.26 2.26 -14.64
N GLY A 151 -28.35 2.33 -13.88
CA GLY A 151 -28.86 1.25 -13.01
C GLY A 151 -29.56 0.10 -13.76
N SER A 152 -29.25 -0.11 -15.05
CA SER A 152 -29.78 -1.23 -15.80
C SER A 152 -29.16 -2.55 -15.34
N LEU A 153 -29.96 -3.63 -15.39
CA LEU A 153 -29.50 -4.98 -15.04
C LEU A 153 -28.35 -5.47 -15.94
N SER A 154 -28.32 -5.03 -17.20
CA SER A 154 -27.23 -5.32 -18.14
C SER A 154 -25.86 -4.86 -17.63
N ASN A 155 -25.86 -3.80 -16.80
CA ASN A 155 -24.64 -3.17 -16.31
C ASN A 155 -24.30 -3.60 -14.87
N PHE A 156 -25.09 -4.50 -14.27
CA PHE A 156 -24.92 -4.91 -12.88
C PHE A 156 -23.52 -5.45 -12.63
N ASN A 157 -23.11 -6.46 -13.40
CA ASN A 157 -21.79 -7.07 -13.24
C ASN A 157 -20.66 -6.09 -13.53
N ASP A 158 -20.78 -5.28 -14.59
CA ASP A 158 -19.77 -4.29 -14.95
C ASP A 158 -19.59 -3.22 -13.86
N PHE A 159 -20.69 -2.77 -13.24
CA PHE A 159 -20.66 -1.84 -12.13
C PHE A 159 -19.85 -2.38 -10.95
N PHE A 160 -20.16 -3.60 -10.49
CA PHE A 160 -19.41 -4.23 -9.40
C PHE A 160 -17.98 -4.62 -9.80
N LEU A 161 -17.75 -4.96 -11.08
CA LEU A 161 -16.41 -5.27 -11.60
C LEU A 161 -15.49 -4.05 -11.58
N MET A 162 -16.02 -2.86 -11.91
CA MET A 162 -15.27 -1.60 -11.81
C MET A 162 -14.82 -1.35 -10.37
N TRP A 163 -15.72 -1.48 -9.39
CA TRP A 163 -15.40 -1.32 -7.97
C TRP A 163 -14.42 -2.39 -7.48
N SER A 164 -14.66 -3.66 -7.82
CA SER A 164 -13.81 -4.80 -7.44
C SER A 164 -12.38 -4.61 -7.93
N SER A 165 -12.22 -4.16 -9.18
CA SER A 165 -10.91 -3.85 -9.78
C SER A 165 -10.20 -2.70 -9.07
N PHE A 166 -10.94 -1.62 -8.77
CA PHE A 166 -10.41 -0.48 -8.04
C PHE A 166 -9.97 -0.88 -6.63
N ILE A 167 -10.81 -1.57 -5.86
CA ILE A 167 -10.51 -2.03 -4.50
C ILE A 167 -9.27 -2.93 -4.47
N LYS A 168 -9.18 -3.88 -5.40
CA LYS A 168 -8.00 -4.74 -5.54
C LYS A 168 -6.74 -3.92 -5.78
N THR A 169 -6.81 -2.94 -6.69
CA THR A 169 -5.67 -2.09 -7.04
C THR A 169 -5.29 -1.18 -5.87
N PHE A 170 -6.27 -0.63 -5.17
CA PHE A 170 -6.10 0.16 -3.96
C PHE A 170 -5.37 -0.64 -2.88
N SER A 171 -5.82 -1.86 -2.58
CA SER A 171 -5.18 -2.74 -1.59
C SER A 171 -3.73 -3.05 -1.96
N ASN A 172 -3.47 -3.38 -3.23
CA ASN A 172 -2.10 -3.65 -3.69
C ASN A 172 -1.17 -2.45 -3.49
N VAL A 173 -1.63 -1.25 -3.87
CA VAL A 173 -0.84 -0.01 -3.72
C VAL A 173 -0.64 0.35 -2.25
N ARG A 174 -1.67 0.18 -1.42
CA ARG A 174 -1.59 0.35 0.04
C ARG A 174 -0.47 -0.52 0.63
N ASP A 175 -0.50 -1.81 0.33
CA ASP A 175 0.45 -2.79 0.87
C ASP A 175 1.87 -2.54 0.35
N ASP A 176 2.02 -2.12 -0.90
CA ASP A 176 3.30 -1.75 -1.49
C ASP A 176 3.92 -0.51 -0.84
N LEU A 177 3.11 0.51 -0.53
CA LEU A 177 3.54 1.69 0.21
C LEU A 177 3.97 1.33 1.64
N GLU A 178 3.23 0.46 2.31
CA GLU A 178 3.59 -0.02 3.64
C GLU A 178 4.93 -0.77 3.63
N LYS A 179 5.11 -1.71 2.69
CA LYS A 179 6.38 -2.43 2.51
C LYS A 179 7.56 -1.50 2.22
N LYS A 180 7.37 -0.46 1.40
CA LYS A 180 8.40 0.56 1.12
C LYS A 180 8.77 1.32 2.40
N SER A 181 7.78 1.79 3.17
CA SER A 181 8.01 2.52 4.42
C SER A 181 8.77 1.70 5.47
N ILE A 182 8.49 0.40 5.57
CA ILE A 182 9.18 -0.53 6.47
C ILE A 182 10.64 -0.73 6.02
N LYS A 183 10.89 -0.90 4.71
CA LYS A 183 12.25 -1.02 4.16
C LYS A 183 13.08 0.24 4.41
N GLU A 184 12.49 1.42 4.19
CA GLU A 184 13.17 2.69 4.45
C GLU A 184 13.49 2.90 5.93
N SER A 185 12.57 2.52 6.83
CA SER A 185 12.79 2.58 8.27
C SER A 185 13.89 1.62 8.73
N LYS A 186 13.93 0.40 8.19
CA LYS A 186 15.01 -0.58 8.44
C LYS A 186 16.35 -0.09 7.90
N ASN A 187 16.38 0.53 6.72
CA ASN A 187 17.61 1.10 6.13
C ASN A 187 18.11 2.33 6.91
N LYS A 188 17.21 3.18 7.42
CA LYS A 188 17.58 4.26 8.34
C LYS A 188 18.17 3.69 9.64
N PHE A 189 17.57 2.66 10.21
CA PHE A 189 18.09 2.02 11.42
C PHE A 189 19.47 1.38 11.21
N THR A 190 19.69 0.68 10.10
CA THR A 190 21.00 0.07 9.79
C THR A 190 22.06 1.12 9.45
N THR A 191 21.71 2.21 8.78
CA THR A 191 22.66 3.31 8.50
C THR A 191 23.00 4.12 9.75
N VAL A 192 22.05 4.36 10.65
CA VAL A 192 22.30 4.98 11.96
C VAL A 192 23.16 4.05 12.82
N SER A 193 22.80 2.77 12.96
CA SER A 193 23.59 1.79 13.72
C SER A 193 25.00 1.59 13.16
N ASN A 194 25.18 1.59 11.83
CA ASN A 194 26.51 1.54 11.21
C ASN A 194 27.31 2.84 11.39
N LYS A 195 26.66 4.01 11.39
CA LYS A 195 27.33 5.29 11.69
C LYS A 195 27.75 5.37 13.16
N ASP A 196 26.92 4.90 14.08
CA ASP A 196 27.22 4.86 15.51
C ASP A 196 28.28 3.81 15.83
N SER A 197 28.26 2.65 15.18
CA SER A 197 29.30 1.63 15.28
C SER A 197 30.65 2.13 14.75
N ARG A 198 30.67 2.85 13.62
CA ARG A 198 31.89 3.50 13.11
C ARG A 198 32.37 4.63 14.02
N ARG A 199 31.48 5.49 14.52
CA ARG A 199 31.83 6.54 15.49
C ARG A 199 32.43 5.95 16.76
N THR A 200 31.82 4.91 17.32
CA THR A 200 32.29 4.21 18.53
C THR A 200 33.65 3.52 18.30
N SER A 201 33.86 2.94 17.12
CA SER A 201 35.15 2.32 16.76
C SER A 201 36.26 3.36 16.56
N ILE A 202 35.93 4.52 15.99
CA ILE A 202 36.87 5.62 15.79
C ILE A 202 37.21 6.30 17.13
N THR A 203 36.24 6.56 18.01
CA THR A 203 36.50 7.13 19.33
C THR A 203 37.32 6.20 20.22
N LYS A 204 37.06 4.88 20.21
CA LYS A 204 37.92 3.89 20.89
C LYS A 204 39.36 3.92 20.39
N ARG A 205 39.58 3.98 19.06
CA ARG A 205 40.93 4.06 18.47
C ARG A 205 41.66 5.37 18.78
N ILE A 206 40.94 6.49 18.87
CA ILE A 206 41.53 7.79 19.24
C ILE A 206 41.92 7.78 20.72
N ASN A 207 41.05 7.32 21.61
CA ASN A 207 41.35 7.25 23.04
C ASN A 207 42.53 6.30 23.32
N GLN A 208 42.56 5.11 22.69
CA GLN A 208 43.71 4.19 22.83
C GLN A 208 45.03 4.79 22.34
N ARG A 209 45.01 5.59 21.26
CA ARG A 209 46.21 6.29 20.78
C ARG A 209 46.64 7.39 21.73
N ASN A 210 45.70 8.19 22.22
CA ASN A 210 45.97 9.26 23.18
C ASN A 210 46.53 8.69 24.49
N ASP A 211 46.00 7.57 25.00
CA ASP A 211 46.52 6.91 26.20
C ASP A 211 47.92 6.32 25.97
N SER A 212 48.20 5.80 24.78
CA SER A 212 49.54 5.30 24.43
C SER A 212 50.57 6.44 24.27
N GLU A 213 50.19 7.56 23.65
CA GLU A 213 51.04 8.74 23.51
C GLU A 213 51.24 9.45 24.86
N LEU A 214 50.21 9.54 25.70
CA LEU A 214 50.31 10.10 27.05
C LEU A 214 51.21 9.24 27.94
N ASN A 215 51.09 7.90 27.89
CA ASN A 215 51.97 7.00 28.63
C ASN A 215 53.42 7.03 28.10
N LEU A 216 53.63 7.21 26.80
CA LEU A 216 54.98 7.42 26.23
C LEU A 216 55.59 8.75 26.67
N VAL A 217 54.79 9.80 26.81
CA VAL A 217 55.24 11.12 27.30
C VAL A 217 55.50 11.07 28.80
N LEU A 218 54.63 10.43 29.59
CA LEU A 218 54.79 10.27 31.04
C LEU A 218 55.99 9.38 31.41
N ASN A 219 56.25 8.31 30.64
CA ASN A 219 57.42 7.44 30.86
C ASN A 219 58.75 8.12 30.50
N ASN A 220 58.72 9.19 29.69
CA ASN A 220 59.90 9.97 29.34
C ASN A 220 60.10 11.22 30.24
N LEU A 221 59.15 11.54 31.13
CA LEU A 221 59.21 12.69 32.04
C LEU A 221 59.74 12.29 33.44
N GLY A 222 60.77 11.45 33.47
CA GLY A 222 61.42 11.01 34.71
C GLY A 222 62.42 11.99 35.33
N ASN A 223 62.58 13.21 34.78
CA ASN A 223 63.52 14.21 35.29
C ASN A 223 62.84 15.59 35.41
N ASP A 224 62.85 16.16 36.61
CA ASP A 224 62.15 17.39 37.01
C ASP A 224 62.51 18.65 36.19
N SER A 225 63.59 18.64 35.40
CA SER A 225 63.96 19.76 34.53
C SER A 225 63.06 19.90 33.30
N ASP A 226 62.55 18.78 32.77
CA ASP A 226 61.75 18.77 31.54
C ASP A 226 60.28 19.10 31.80
N PHE A 227 59.79 18.86 33.02
CA PHE A 227 58.44 19.23 33.45
C PHE A 227 58.25 20.75 33.50
N ASN A 228 59.23 21.49 34.03
CA ASN A 228 59.20 22.96 34.06
C ASN A 228 59.24 23.59 32.66
N ARG A 229 59.96 22.95 31.73
CA ARG A 229 59.96 23.34 30.31
C ARG A 229 58.60 23.06 29.66
N PHE A 230 58.00 21.90 29.91
CA PHE A 230 56.67 21.54 29.42
C PHE A 230 55.57 22.47 29.94
N CYS A 231 55.58 22.82 31.23
CA CYS A 231 54.66 23.80 31.81
C CYS A 231 54.82 25.19 31.17
N SER A 232 56.05 25.61 30.90
CA SER A 232 56.32 26.87 30.21
C SER A 232 55.79 26.87 28.76
N GLU A 233 55.90 25.75 28.05
CA GLU A 233 55.40 25.59 26.67
C GLU A 233 53.85 25.52 26.57
N ILE A 234 53.18 25.03 27.63
CA ILE A 234 51.71 25.09 27.75
C ILE A 234 51.25 26.53 28.02
N GLN A 235 51.97 27.25 28.88
CA GLN A 235 51.62 28.60 29.29
C GLN A 235 51.93 29.66 28.20
N SER A 236 52.94 29.40 27.35
CA SER A 236 53.24 30.20 26.16
C SER A 236 52.36 29.89 24.94
N GLY A 237 51.61 28.78 24.98
CA GLY A 237 50.73 28.34 23.90
C GLY A 237 51.46 27.73 22.68
N GLU A 238 52.77 27.53 22.75
CA GLU A 238 53.59 27.02 21.64
C GLU A 238 53.28 25.56 21.29
N ILE A 239 52.88 24.75 22.27
CA ILE A 239 52.48 23.35 22.09
C ILE A 239 51.34 23.19 21.05
N PHE A 240 50.47 24.18 20.91
CA PHE A 240 49.34 24.14 19.98
C PHE A 240 49.71 24.55 18.54
N THR A 241 50.88 25.19 18.32
CA THR A 241 51.31 25.61 16.97
C THR A 241 52.09 24.52 16.23
N ARG A 242 52.72 23.59 16.96
CA ARG A 242 53.48 22.44 16.41
C ARG A 242 52.62 21.47 15.58
N ASN A 243 51.31 21.46 15.80
CA ASN A 243 50.35 20.66 15.03
C ASN A 243 50.07 21.18 13.60
N LYS A 244 50.53 22.39 13.23
CA LYS A 244 50.41 22.90 11.85
C LYS A 244 51.49 22.36 10.91
N THR A 245 52.68 21.99 11.40
CA THR A 245 53.78 21.46 10.59
C THR A 245 53.55 20.00 10.20
N ILE A 246 52.99 19.18 11.10
CA ILE A 246 52.66 17.76 10.82
C ILE A 246 51.62 17.64 9.69
N ARG A 247 50.65 18.56 9.61
CA ARG A 247 49.67 18.59 8.51
C ARG A 247 50.28 18.91 7.13
N ARG A 248 51.43 19.60 7.08
CA ARG A 248 52.13 19.90 5.81
C ARG A 248 52.94 18.70 5.32
N ASP A 249 53.57 17.96 6.22
CA ASP A 249 54.37 16.77 5.86
C ASP A 249 53.53 15.60 5.36
N VAL A 250 52.32 15.41 5.91
CA VAL A 250 51.38 14.39 5.42
C VAL A 250 50.89 14.73 4.00
N ARG A 251 50.68 16.02 3.69
CA ARG A 251 50.23 16.47 2.35
C ARG A 251 51.32 16.33 1.30
N ASN A 252 52.58 16.54 1.66
CA ASN A 252 53.73 16.38 0.77
C ASN A 252 54.04 14.89 0.49
N ARG A 253 53.91 14.00 1.48
CA ARG A 253 54.08 12.54 1.28
C ARG A 253 53.06 11.92 0.32
N THR A 254 51.81 12.39 0.30
CA THR A 254 50.78 11.93 -0.65
C THR A 254 51.00 12.40 -2.10
N LYS A 255 51.75 13.50 -2.33
CA LYS A 255 52.10 13.95 -3.69
C LYS A 255 53.25 13.11 -4.28
N SER A 256 54.24 12.73 -3.47
CA SER A 256 55.40 11.94 -3.92
C SER A 256 55.03 10.51 -4.32
N TYR A 257 54.00 9.92 -3.70
CA TYR A 257 53.55 8.55 -4.01
C TYR A 257 52.76 8.45 -5.33
N ASN A 258 52.16 9.54 -5.80
CA ASN A 258 51.38 9.56 -7.05
C ASN A 258 52.24 9.88 -8.30
N LEU A 259 53.46 10.41 -8.14
CA LEU A 259 54.38 10.62 -9.27
C LEU A 259 55.16 9.34 -9.66
N SER A 260 55.34 8.38 -8.76
CA SER A 260 56.14 7.16 -9.05
C SER A 260 55.38 6.06 -9.79
N LYS A 261 54.04 6.09 -9.82
CA LYS A 261 53.21 5.08 -10.51
C LYS A 261 52.83 5.42 -11.96
N GLY A 262 53.21 6.60 -12.48
CA GLY A 262 52.84 7.05 -13.84
C GLY A 262 53.89 6.80 -14.93
N ALA A 263 55.07 6.27 -14.61
CA ALA A 263 56.23 6.30 -15.54
C ALA A 263 56.56 4.95 -16.24
N ASN A 264 55.79 3.88 -16.04
CA ASN A 264 56.20 2.53 -16.50
C ASN A 264 55.24 1.84 -17.50
N SER A 265 54.65 2.59 -18.43
CA SER A 265 53.95 2.00 -19.57
C SER A 265 53.98 2.89 -20.82
N ARG A 266 55.17 3.09 -21.40
CA ARG A 266 55.32 3.57 -22.79
C ARG A 266 56.56 2.95 -23.44
N SER A 267 56.38 1.82 -24.13
CA SER A 267 57.15 1.51 -25.33
C SER A 267 56.50 0.36 -26.11
N ARG A 268 55.73 0.70 -27.16
CA ARG A 268 55.90 0.18 -28.52
C ARG A 268 54.73 0.64 -29.38
N SER A 269 55.08 1.46 -30.37
CA SER A 269 54.26 1.96 -31.47
C SER A 269 54.38 0.98 -32.67
N PRO A 270 53.88 1.29 -33.89
CA PRO A 270 52.69 0.65 -34.44
C PRO A 270 52.93 -0.02 -35.81
N SER A 271 52.00 -0.84 -36.30
CA SER A 271 51.96 -1.20 -37.73
C SER A 271 50.56 -1.63 -38.17
N VAL A 272 49.92 -0.71 -38.88
CA VAL A 272 49.08 -0.83 -40.10
C VAL A 272 48.81 -2.25 -40.60
N VAL A 273 47.52 -2.62 -40.73
CA VAL A 273 46.73 -2.73 -41.98
C VAL A 273 45.26 -2.50 -41.62
#